data_AF-A0A2E4W5K6-F1
#
_entry.id   AF-A0A2E4W5K6-F1
#
_cell.length_a   1.000
_cell.length_b   1.000
_cell.length_c   1.000
_cell.angle_alpha   90.00
_cell.angle_beta   90.00
_cell.angle_gamma   90.00
#
_symmetry.space_group_name_H-M   'P 1'
#
loop_
_entity.id
_entity.type
_entity.pdbx_description
1 polymer ?
#
loop_
_entity_poly.entity_id
_entity_poly.type
_entity_poly.pdbx_seq_one_letter_code
_entity_poly.pdbx_strand_id
1 'polypeptide(L)'
;MNGKYCDYLGIEIKQGLEKCIEAPQFESNYWVKPAVPIVAKVGKVNYGESNYATGPMTKTIYVEDAFGSRYKISIEDLKHIKGHGWITCKEASKIDYHYDKELDDYVVDTPEYKEWLAKAIAKRKAA
;
A
#
# COMPACT_ATOMS: atom_id res chain seq x y z
N MET A 1 14.66 10.27 10.23
CA MET A 1 13.46 9.47 9.88
C MET A 1 13.95 8.11 9.43
N ASN A 2 13.61 7.03 10.14
CA ASN A 2 13.82 5.68 9.60
C ASN A 2 12.85 5.52 8.43
N GLY A 3 13.38 5.32 7.22
CA GLY A 3 12.54 5.08 6.04
C GLY A 3 11.71 3.83 6.28
N LYS A 4 10.41 3.90 6.00
CA LYS A 4 9.58 2.69 5.98
C LYS A 4 9.91 1.91 4.71
N TYR A 5 9.66 0.60 4.71
CA TYR A 5 9.93 -0.24 3.55
C TYR A 5 9.22 0.25 2.28
N CYS A 6 8.04 0.88 2.39
CA CYS A 6 7.37 1.50 1.25
C CYS A 6 8.16 2.64 0.60
N ASP A 7 9.00 3.37 1.34
CA ASP A 7 9.92 4.38 0.80
C ASP A 7 11.00 3.73 -0.06
N TYR A 8 11.65 2.69 0.48
CA TYR A 8 12.70 1.94 -0.23
C TYR A 8 12.15 1.29 -1.49
N LEU A 9 10.99 0.63 -1.41
CA LEU A 9 10.32 0.03 -2.56
C LEU A 9 9.98 1.07 -3.64
N GLY A 10 9.50 2.25 -3.24
CA GLY A 10 9.23 3.35 -4.18
C GLY A 10 10.49 3.82 -4.91
N ILE A 11 11.61 3.92 -4.21
CA ILE A 11 12.89 4.32 -4.81
C ILE A 11 13.40 3.24 -5.77
N GLU A 12 13.38 1.97 -5.37
CA GLU A 12 13.81 0.85 -6.20
C GLU A 12 12.97 0.72 -7.47
N ILE A 13 11.64 0.82 -7.36
CA ILE A 13 10.73 0.80 -8.52
C ILE A 13 11.03 1.96 -9.45
N LYS A 14 11.20 3.19 -8.92
CA LYS A 14 11.58 4.35 -9.72
C LYS A 14 12.88 4.09 -10.49
N GLN A 15 13.93 3.63 -9.80
CA GLN A 15 15.24 3.40 -10.41
C GLN A 15 15.19 2.29 -11.47
N GLY A 16 14.43 1.23 -11.23
CA GLY A 16 14.18 0.18 -12.22
C GLY A 16 13.50 0.72 -13.48
N LEU A 17 12.50 1.58 -13.31
CA LEU A 17 11.80 2.23 -14.42
C LEU A 17 12.67 3.23 -15.18
N GLU A 18 13.59 3.93 -14.51
CA GLU A 18 14.54 4.84 -15.17
C GLU A 18 15.47 4.08 -16.12
N LYS A 19 15.89 2.85 -15.77
CA LYS A 19 16.66 1.98 -16.68
C LYS A 19 15.85 1.57 -17.92
N CYS A 20 14.52 1.49 -17.81
CA CYS A 20 13.62 1.20 -18.93
C CYS A 20 13.47 2.36 -19.94
N ILE A 21 14.02 3.53 -19.63
CA ILE A 21 14.17 4.65 -20.59
C ILE A 21 15.29 4.37 -21.60
N GLU A 22 16.30 3.60 -21.19
CA GLU A 22 17.42 3.23 -22.06
C GLU A 22 17.12 1.95 -22.84
N ALA A 23 16.66 0.90 -22.14
CA ALA A 23 16.32 -0.37 -22.74
C ALA A 23 15.38 -1.21 -21.84
N PRO A 24 14.53 -2.07 -22.41
CA PRO A 24 13.70 -2.99 -21.63
C PRO A 24 14.55 -3.92 -20.74
N GLN A 25 14.22 -3.98 -19.44
CA GLN A 25 15.00 -4.71 -18.43
C GLN A 25 14.50 -6.15 -18.16
N PHE A 26 13.34 -6.54 -18.68
CA PHE A 26 12.76 -7.85 -18.37
C PHE A 26 13.51 -9.01 -19.04
N GLU A 27 13.50 -10.18 -18.39
CA GLU A 27 13.95 -11.43 -18.98
C GLU A 27 12.92 -11.93 -20.00
N SER A 28 13.34 -12.08 -21.25
CA SER A 28 12.49 -12.50 -22.36
C SER A 28 12.46 -14.01 -22.48
N ASN A 29 11.69 -14.69 -21.61
CA ASN A 29 11.41 -16.13 -21.79
C ASN A 29 10.20 -16.37 -22.72
N TYR A 30 9.30 -15.38 -22.82
CA TYR A 30 8.03 -15.51 -23.55
C TYR A 30 7.75 -14.38 -24.55
N TRP A 31 8.43 -13.24 -24.45
CA TRP A 31 8.14 -12.04 -25.26
C TRP A 31 9.40 -11.53 -25.95
N VAL A 32 9.28 -11.15 -27.22
CA VAL A 32 10.37 -10.48 -27.96
C VAL A 32 10.66 -9.14 -27.28
N LYS A 33 11.94 -8.87 -26.97
CA LYS A 33 12.34 -7.58 -26.40
C LYS A 33 12.00 -6.45 -27.39
N PRO A 34 11.29 -5.39 -26.96
CA PRO A 34 11.03 -4.23 -27.79
C PRO A 34 12.34 -3.63 -28.34
N ALA A 35 12.33 -3.26 -29.61
CA ALA A 35 13.47 -2.61 -30.27
C ALA A 35 13.70 -1.16 -29.78
N VAL A 36 12.70 -0.58 -29.11
CA VAL A 36 12.75 0.78 -28.55
C VAL A 36 12.46 0.73 -27.05
N PRO A 37 12.93 1.72 -26.28
CA PRO A 37 12.56 1.87 -24.88
C PRO A 37 11.04 1.88 -24.70
N ILE A 38 10.57 1.27 -23.61
CA ILE A 38 9.14 1.21 -23.29
C ILE A 38 8.69 2.41 -22.44
N VAL A 39 9.61 3.09 -21.77
CA VAL A 39 9.34 4.25 -20.91
C VAL A 39 9.97 5.48 -21.52
N ALA A 40 9.22 6.58 -21.61
CA ALA A 40 9.75 7.89 -21.99
C ALA A 40 10.16 8.72 -20.77
N LYS A 41 9.36 8.66 -19.69
CA LYS A 41 9.57 9.51 -18.51
C LYS A 41 9.11 8.81 -17.24
N VAL A 42 9.89 9.00 -16.18
CA VAL A 42 9.56 8.58 -14.82
C VAL A 42 9.49 9.80 -13.90
N GLY A 43 8.40 9.90 -13.15
CA GLY A 43 8.19 10.94 -12.14
C GLY A 43 9.01 10.71 -10.87
N LYS A 44 9.05 11.73 -10.01
CA LYS A 44 9.59 11.57 -8.66
C LYS A 44 8.66 10.70 -7.81
N VAL A 45 9.21 10.02 -6.81
CA VAL A 45 8.40 9.38 -5.77
C VAL A 45 7.65 10.47 -5.01
N ASN A 46 6.32 10.43 -5.09
CA ASN A 46 5.43 11.42 -4.49
C ASN A 46 4.80 10.88 -3.20
N TYR A 47 4.73 11.73 -2.19
CA TYR A 47 4.23 11.45 -0.84
C TYR A 47 2.87 12.11 -0.56
N GLY A 48 2.30 12.84 -1.53
CA GLY A 48 1.09 13.64 -1.35
C GLY A 48 -0.17 12.84 -1.04
N GLU A 49 -0.18 11.55 -1.34
CA GLU A 49 -1.26 10.61 -0.98
C GLU A 49 -0.99 9.85 0.32
N SER A 50 0.19 10.05 0.94
CA SER A 50 0.50 9.43 2.23
C SER A 50 -0.32 10.07 3.35
N ASN A 51 -0.95 9.25 4.18
CA ASN A 51 -1.54 9.69 5.44
C ASN A 51 -0.61 9.33 6.61
N TYR A 52 0.14 10.32 7.08
CA TYR A 52 1.12 10.15 8.17
C TYR A 52 0.48 10.02 9.57
N ALA A 53 -0.77 10.45 9.73
CA ALA A 53 -1.44 10.46 11.03
C ALA A 53 -1.99 9.08 11.41
N THR A 54 -2.64 8.41 10.46
CA THR A 54 -3.34 7.14 10.71
C THR A 54 -2.91 6.01 9.76
N GLY A 55 -2.05 6.29 8.77
CA GLY A 55 -1.82 5.39 7.64
C GLY A 55 -2.96 5.44 6.60
N PRO A 56 -2.76 4.85 5.40
CA PRO A 56 -1.54 4.18 4.95
C PRO A 56 -0.47 5.18 4.47
N MET A 57 0.78 4.72 4.46
CA MET A 57 1.88 5.44 3.83
C MET A 57 1.91 5.13 2.34
N THR A 58 1.17 5.90 1.53
CA THR A 58 1.10 5.68 0.08
C THR A 58 2.18 6.47 -0.68
N LYS A 59 2.94 5.77 -1.52
CA LYS A 59 3.89 6.36 -2.48
C LYS A 59 3.36 6.23 -3.88
N THR A 60 3.43 7.32 -4.63
CA THR A 60 2.93 7.36 -6.00
C THR A 60 4.04 7.75 -6.97
N ILE A 61 4.14 7.03 -8.09
CA ILE A 61 5.06 7.32 -9.20
C ILE A 61 4.22 7.41 -10.47
N TYR A 62 4.40 8.49 -11.22
CA TYR A 62 3.80 8.64 -12.55
C TYR A 62 4.81 8.25 -13.62
N VAL A 63 4.37 7.49 -14.60
CA VAL A 63 5.22 6.97 -15.69
C VAL A 63 4.55 7.32 -17.02
N GLU A 64 5.34 7.74 -18.01
CA GLU A 64 4.88 7.93 -19.39
C GLU A 64 5.60 6.92 -20.27
N ASP A 65 4.85 6.20 -21.12
CA ASP A 65 5.44 5.29 -22.11
C ASP A 65 6.01 6.04 -23.32
N ALA A 66 6.70 5.31 -24.20
CA ALA A 66 7.26 5.86 -25.43
C ALA A 66 6.21 6.39 -26.44
N PHE A 67 4.93 6.10 -26.24
CA PHE A 67 3.82 6.51 -27.10
C PHE A 67 2.97 7.64 -26.49
N GLY A 68 3.34 8.15 -25.31
CA GLY A 68 2.67 9.24 -24.61
C GLY A 68 1.55 8.81 -23.66
N SER A 69 1.30 7.52 -23.48
CA SER A 69 0.34 7.03 -22.47
C SER A 69 0.90 7.23 -21.07
N ARG A 70 0.03 7.58 -20.12
CA ARG A 70 0.42 7.86 -18.72
C ARG A 70 -0.13 6.82 -17.76
N TYR A 71 0.73 6.36 -16.87
CA TYR A 71 0.45 5.36 -15.85
C TYR A 71 0.71 5.93 -14.47
N LYS A 72 0.00 5.37 -13.48
CA LYS A 72 0.19 5.66 -12.06
C LYS A 72 0.52 4.34 -11.36
N ILE A 73 1.63 4.32 -10.64
CA ILE A 73 2.02 3.23 -9.75
C ILE A 73 1.81 3.74 -8.33
N SER A 74 1.05 3.00 -7.53
CA SER A 74 0.84 3.28 -6.11
C SER A 74 1.35 2.12 -5.28
N ILE A 75 2.09 2.45 -4.22
CA ILE A 75 2.70 1.51 -3.29
C ILE A 75 2.20 1.91 -1.90
N GLU A 76 1.57 1.01 -1.18
CA GLU A 76 1.07 1.28 0.17
C GLU A 76 1.29 0.08 1.10
N ASP A 77 1.37 0.38 2.40
CA ASP A 77 1.36 -0.66 3.43
C ASP A 77 -0.04 -1.28 3.49
N LEU A 78 -0.11 -2.62 3.47
CA LEU A 78 -1.37 -3.34 3.61
C LEU A 78 -1.66 -3.63 5.09
N LYS A 79 -2.95 -3.76 5.42
CA LYS A 79 -3.41 -4.22 6.71
C LYS A 79 -4.00 -5.62 6.56
N HIS A 80 -3.56 -6.54 7.41
CA HIS A 80 -4.19 -7.84 7.51
C HIS A 80 -5.43 -7.75 8.40
N ILE A 81 -6.54 -8.32 7.93
CA ILE A 81 -7.74 -8.58 8.75
C ILE A 81 -8.13 -10.04 8.54
N LYS A 82 -8.22 -10.79 9.63
CA LYS A 82 -8.59 -12.20 9.61
C LYS A 82 -9.93 -12.40 8.89
N GLY A 83 -9.94 -13.29 7.89
CA GLY A 83 -11.09 -13.54 7.01
C GLY A 83 -11.16 -12.65 5.76
N HIS A 84 -10.38 -11.56 5.70
CA HIS A 84 -10.27 -10.66 4.54
C HIS A 84 -8.87 -10.65 3.90
N GLY A 85 -7.85 -11.18 4.59
CA GLY A 85 -6.48 -11.22 4.11
C GLY A 85 -5.79 -9.85 4.20
N TRP A 86 -4.78 -9.63 3.36
CA TRP A 86 -4.07 -8.35 3.25
C TRP A 86 -4.82 -7.41 2.32
N ILE A 87 -5.37 -6.35 2.88
CA ILE A 87 -6.18 -5.36 2.17
C ILE A 87 -5.61 -3.96 2.34
N THR A 88 -6.05 -3.03 1.50
CA THR A 88 -5.64 -1.63 1.61
C THR A 88 -6.18 -1.03 2.91
N CYS A 89 -5.51 -0.01 3.47
CA CYS A 89 -6.05 0.67 4.65
C CYS A 89 -7.41 1.35 4.37
N LYS A 90 -7.68 1.74 3.12
CA LYS A 90 -8.97 2.28 2.68
C LYS A 90 -10.10 1.24 2.71
N GLU A 91 -9.78 -0.02 2.45
CA GLU A 91 -10.74 -1.12 2.57
C GLU A 91 -10.93 -1.50 4.03
N ALA A 92 -9.84 -1.58 4.79
CA ALA A 92 -9.89 -1.81 6.23
C ALA A 92 -10.75 -0.76 6.95
N SER A 93 -10.66 0.52 6.58
CA SER A 93 -11.44 1.59 7.22
C SER A 93 -12.95 1.49 7.02
N LYS A 94 -13.43 0.59 6.15
CA LYS A 94 -14.85 0.31 5.93
C LYS A 94 -15.35 -0.85 6.78
N ILE A 95 -14.45 -1.54 7.48
CA ILE A 95 -14.74 -2.70 8.31
C ILE A 95 -14.60 -2.24 9.76
N ASP A 96 -15.57 -2.60 10.60
CA ASP A 96 -15.41 -2.49 12.05
C ASP A 96 -14.53 -3.66 12.50
N TYR A 97 -13.36 -3.37 13.05
CA TYR A 97 -12.41 -4.38 13.50
C TYR A 97 -11.64 -3.89 14.73
N HIS A 98 -11.11 -4.85 15.49
CA HIS A 98 -10.19 -4.60 16.59
C HIS A 98 -8.99 -5.53 16.51
N TYR A 99 -7.94 -5.19 17.25
CA TYR A 99 -6.80 -6.08 17.41
C TYR A 99 -7.11 -7.07 18.53
N ASP A 100 -7.08 -8.35 18.21
CA ASP A 100 -7.19 -9.44 19.17
C ASP A 100 -5.78 -9.89 19.57
N LYS A 101 -5.48 -9.76 20.85
CA LYS A 101 -4.15 -10.07 21.39
C LYS A 101 -3.86 -11.58 21.43
N GLU A 102 -4.88 -12.42 21.58
CA GLU A 102 -4.70 -13.87 21.63
C GLU A 102 -4.42 -14.43 20.23
N LEU A 103 -5.04 -13.84 19.22
CA LEU A 103 -4.83 -14.20 17.82
C LEU A 103 -3.64 -13.46 17.18
N ASP A 104 -3.09 -12.45 17.85
CA ASP A 104 -2.06 -11.53 17.34
C ASP A 104 -2.40 -10.96 15.95
N ASP A 105 -3.67 -10.61 15.75
CA ASP A 105 -4.18 -10.21 14.44
C ASP A 105 -5.41 -9.29 14.59
N TYR A 106 -5.78 -8.59 13.52
CA TYR A 106 -7.03 -7.83 13.48
C TYR A 106 -8.20 -8.72 13.08
N VAL A 107 -9.29 -8.65 13.84
CA VAL A 107 -10.52 -9.41 13.61
C VAL A 107 -11.72 -8.49 13.49
N VAL A 108 -12.71 -8.91 12.71
CA VAL A 108 -13.96 -8.17 12.53
C VAL A 108 -14.73 -8.13 13.86
N ASP A 109 -15.26 -6.95 14.18
CA ASP A 109 -16.08 -6.77 15.36
C ASP A 109 -17.36 -7.59 15.26
N THR A 110 -17.66 -8.35 16.32
CA THR A 110 -18.94 -9.04 16.46
C THR A 110 -19.89 -8.21 17.33
N PRO A 111 -21.22 -8.42 17.22
CA PRO A 111 -22.19 -7.81 18.13
C PRO A 111 -21.85 -8.05 19.61
N GLU A 112 -21.41 -9.26 19.95
CA GLU A 112 -21.02 -9.65 21.31
C GLU A 112 -19.82 -8.84 21.80
N TYR A 113 -18.82 -8.63 20.94
CA TYR A 113 -17.66 -7.80 21.25
C TYR A 113 -18.06 -6.34 21.50
N LYS A 114 -18.94 -5.78 20.67
CA LYS A 114 -19.43 -4.39 20.83
C LYS A 114 -20.20 -4.22 22.14
N GLU A 115 -21.03 -5.18 22.52
CA GLU A 115 -21.71 -5.18 23.82
C GLU A 115 -20.74 -5.25 25.00
N TRP A 116 -19.73 -6.13 24.91
CA TRP A 116 -18.69 -6.22 25.93
C TRP A 116 -17.90 -4.91 26.06
N LEU A 117 -17.49 -4.32 24.94
CA LEU A 117 -16.74 -3.06 24.91
C LEU A 117 -17.53 -1.91 25.54
N ALA A 118 -18.84 -1.81 25.24
CA ALA A 118 -19.71 -0.81 25.84
C ALA A 118 -19.79 -0.94 27.38
N LYS A 119 -19.94 -2.18 27.88
CA LYS A 119 -19.95 -2.46 29.34
C LYS A 119 -18.61 -2.13 29.99
N ALA A 120 -17.49 -2.47 29.34
CA ALA A 120 -16.15 -2.19 29.84
C ALA A 120 -15.87 -0.68 29.93
N ILE A 121 -16.27 0.10 28.91
CA ILE A 121 -16.13 1.56 28.91
C ILE A 121 -16.98 2.19 30.02
N ALA A 122 -18.22 1.74 30.19
CA ALA A 122 -19.11 2.24 31.25
C ALA A 122 -18.52 1.98 32.64
N LYS A 123 -18.00 0.76 32.88
CA LYS A 123 -17.34 0.41 34.14
C LYS A 123 -16.12 1.28 34.43
N ARG A 124 -15.30 1.58 33.41
CA ARG A 124 -14.11 2.42 33.55
C ARG A 124 -14.44 3.88 33.83
N LYS A 125 -15.56 4.40 33.31
CA LYS A 125 -16.03 5.77 33.60
C LYS A 125 -16.65 5.91 35.00
N ALA A 126 -17.13 4.80 35.57
CA ALA A 126 -17.72 4.78 36.91
C ALA A 126 -16.68 4.54 38.03
N ALA A 127 -15.42 4.30 37.68
CA ALA A 127 -14.29 4.11 38.59
C ALA A 127 -13.41 5.37 38.62
#